data_AF-A0A1I0X962-F1
#
_entry.id   AF-A0A1I0X962-F1
#
_cell.length_a   1.000
_cell.length_b   1.000
_cell.length_c   1.000
_cell.angle_alpha   90.00
_cell.angle_beta   90.00
_cell.angle_gamma   90.00
#
_symmetry.space_group_name_H-M   'P 1'
#
loop_
_entity.id
_entity.type
_entity.pdbx_description
1 polymer ?
#
loop_
_entity_poly.entity_id
_entity_poly.type
_entity_poly.pdbx_seq_one_letter_code
_entity_poly.pdbx_strand_id
1 'polypeptide(L)'
;MIFNRCSRVVMAGLFAGSLALALPHYTEARHLAMNPEMETKVDTNHKLKMGGSSTRTVERGKQSLEDRIASILHPPVEKQETGVRVPQTMSAYDDAIIGTPLASQEQCVKYLLSVNPQPDISVSPKELVSYYYEEGAREGIRPDVAFAQALKETGFFRYGGTVTPDQNNYCGLGTTSSDVKGAYFSSAQMGVRAQIQHLLAYASTRKPSEPVVDPRYGLVRSSYGAQTLNSWTDLNGRWAVPGYSYGQSIMSMFREMLSK
;
A
#
# COMPACT_ATOMS: atom_id res chain seq x y z
N MET A 1 11.87 5.87 54.24
CA MET A 1 11.17 7.12 54.61
C MET A 1 11.82 8.27 53.87
N ILE A 2 11.00 9.17 53.30
CA ILE A 2 11.30 10.53 52.79
C ILE A 2 12.00 10.54 51.40
N PHE A 3 11.28 10.75 50.28
CA PHE A 3 10.91 12.04 49.61
C PHE A 3 12.14 12.97 49.42
N ASN A 4 12.42 13.72 48.34
CA ASN A 4 11.83 14.11 47.06
C ASN A 4 12.94 15.00 46.42
N ARG A 5 13.19 15.11 45.12
CA ARG A 5 12.57 16.08 44.18
C ARG A 5 13.59 16.28 43.06
N CYS A 6 13.15 16.31 41.79
CA CYS A 6 13.63 17.32 40.85
C CYS A 6 12.67 17.41 39.66
N SER A 7 11.98 18.55 39.59
CA SER A 7 11.08 18.94 38.49
C SER A 7 11.86 19.17 37.20
N ARG A 8 11.27 18.78 36.07
CA ARG A 8 11.60 19.38 34.77
C ARG A 8 10.33 19.93 34.13
N VAL A 9 10.35 21.25 34.03
CA VAL A 9 9.43 22.10 33.26
C VAL A 9 9.71 21.88 31.78
N VAL A 10 8.67 21.67 30.96
CA VAL A 10 8.75 21.81 29.51
C VAL A 10 7.74 22.88 29.09
N MET A 11 8.28 23.93 28.48
CA MET A 11 7.60 25.14 28.06
C MET A 11 6.91 24.89 26.72
N ALA A 12 5.58 25.02 26.68
CA ALA A 12 4.79 24.93 25.46
C ALA A 12 4.74 26.31 24.78
N GLY A 13 5.42 26.45 23.64
CA GLY A 13 5.38 27.64 22.81
C GLY A 13 4.14 27.67 21.92
N LEU A 14 3.22 28.60 22.20
CA LEU A 14 2.10 29.00 21.35
C LEU A 14 2.61 29.91 20.21
N PHE A 15 2.45 29.49 18.96
CA PHE A 15 2.55 30.40 17.81
C PHE A 15 1.14 30.75 17.33
N ALA A 16 0.72 31.99 17.63
CA ALA A 16 -0.46 32.61 17.07
C ALA A 16 -0.11 33.20 15.69
N GLY A 17 -0.64 32.61 14.62
CA GLY A 17 -0.56 33.13 13.26
C GLY A 17 -1.87 33.80 12.87
N SER A 18 -1.80 35.10 12.61
CA SER A 18 -2.90 36.00 12.26
C SER A 18 -3.49 35.70 10.87
N LEU A 19 -4.81 35.58 10.82
CA LEU A 19 -5.63 35.41 9.62
C LEU A 19 -5.94 36.79 9.00
N ALA A 20 -5.39 37.08 7.81
CA ALA A 20 -5.77 38.24 7.03
C ALA A 20 -6.85 37.84 5.99
N LEU A 21 -8.07 38.34 6.18
CA LEU A 21 -9.17 38.23 5.22
C LEU A 21 -9.05 39.34 4.16
N ALA A 22 -8.87 38.95 2.90
CA ALA A 22 -9.01 39.86 1.75
C ALA A 22 -10.32 39.52 1.01
N LEU A 23 -11.23 40.49 0.94
CA LEU A 23 -12.48 40.42 0.17
C LEU A 23 -12.21 40.75 -1.31
N PRO A 24 -12.85 40.07 -2.27
CA PRO A 24 -12.89 40.53 -3.65
C PRO A 24 -14.05 41.51 -3.87
N HIS A 25 -13.75 42.62 -4.55
CA HIS A 25 -14.71 43.60 -5.07
C HIS A 25 -15.47 43.05 -6.29
N TYR A 26 -16.77 43.32 -6.34
CA TYR A 26 -17.68 43.15 -7.47
C TYR A 26 -17.60 44.33 -8.45
N THR A 27 -17.53 44.05 -9.76
CA THR A 27 -18.02 44.82 -10.93
C THR A 27 -17.86 43.87 -12.14
N GLU A 28 -18.64 43.82 -13.22
CA GLU A 28 -19.88 44.44 -13.70
C GLU A 28 -20.29 43.57 -14.92
N ALA A 29 -21.59 43.35 -15.11
CA ALA A 29 -22.15 42.59 -16.22
C ALA A 29 -22.27 43.44 -17.50
N ARG A 30 -21.97 42.88 -18.67
CA ARG A 30 -22.47 43.37 -19.97
C ARG A 30 -22.98 42.22 -20.83
N HIS A 31 -24.28 42.30 -21.11
CA HIS A 31 -25.04 41.51 -22.08
C HIS A 31 -24.87 42.07 -23.50
N LEU A 32 -24.64 41.19 -24.50
CA LEU A 32 -25.08 41.31 -25.91
C LEU A 32 -25.24 39.85 -26.44
N ALA A 33 -26.44 39.27 -26.46
CA ALA A 33 -27.44 39.25 -27.55
C ALA A 33 -27.06 38.41 -28.80
N MET A 34 -27.70 37.22 -28.93
CA MET A 34 -28.40 36.59 -30.09
C MET A 34 -27.71 36.60 -31.48
N ASN A 35 -27.73 35.59 -32.36
CA ASN A 35 -28.43 34.29 -32.49
C ASN A 35 -27.75 33.45 -33.65
N PRO A 36 -28.26 32.26 -34.06
CA PRO A 36 -27.48 31.10 -34.51
C PRO A 36 -27.37 30.94 -36.03
N GLU A 37 -26.43 30.12 -36.50
CA GLU A 37 -26.60 29.36 -37.74
C GLU A 37 -25.70 28.11 -37.80
N MET A 38 -26.31 27.06 -38.33
CA MET A 38 -25.85 25.67 -38.43
C MET A 38 -24.90 25.51 -39.64
N GLU A 39 -23.90 24.61 -39.58
CA GLU A 39 -23.56 23.72 -40.70
C GLU A 39 -22.50 22.68 -40.29
N THR A 40 -22.92 21.42 -40.12
CA THR A 40 -22.04 20.25 -40.15
C THR A 40 -21.76 19.88 -41.60
N LYS A 41 -20.50 19.99 -42.04
CA LYS A 41 -20.07 19.56 -43.37
C LYS A 41 -18.96 18.51 -43.22
N VAL A 42 -19.35 17.24 -43.38
CA VAL A 42 -18.42 16.12 -43.55
C VAL A 42 -18.05 16.08 -45.02
N ASP A 43 -16.82 16.44 -45.33
CA ASP A 43 -16.32 16.46 -46.71
C ASP A 43 -15.63 15.13 -47.03
N THR A 44 -16.36 14.23 -47.68
CA THR A 44 -15.83 13.01 -48.29
C THR A 44 -15.32 13.32 -49.69
N ASN A 45 -14.04 13.64 -49.84
CA ASN A 45 -13.31 13.51 -51.11
C ASN A 45 -11.81 13.70 -50.92
N HIS A 46 -11.05 12.60 -50.77
CA HIS A 46 -9.63 12.63 -51.09
C HIS A 46 -9.31 11.72 -52.27
N LYS A 47 -9.06 12.39 -53.39
CA LYS A 47 -8.70 11.86 -54.70
C LYS A 47 -7.28 11.30 -54.63
N LEU A 48 -7.13 9.99 -54.78
CA LEU A 48 -5.83 9.32 -54.85
C LEU A 48 -5.06 9.79 -56.11
N LYS A 49 -3.94 10.49 -55.90
CA LYS A 49 -2.90 10.66 -56.92
C LYS A 49 -1.85 9.57 -56.73
N MET A 50 -1.88 8.57 -57.61
CA MET A 50 -0.75 7.67 -57.86
C MET A 50 0.36 8.43 -58.59
N GLY A 51 1.57 8.38 -58.05
CA GLY A 51 2.77 8.83 -58.75
C GLY A 51 3.98 8.94 -57.83
N GLY A 52 5.03 8.15 -58.12
CA GLY A 52 6.39 8.43 -57.66
C GLY A 52 7.00 7.35 -56.78
N SER A 53 7.65 6.39 -57.42
CA SER A 53 8.49 5.33 -56.87
C SER A 53 9.52 5.82 -55.83
N SER A 54 9.51 5.19 -54.64
CA SER A 54 10.73 4.96 -53.88
C SER A 54 10.66 3.56 -53.27
N THR A 55 11.44 2.66 -53.86
CA THR A 55 11.62 1.26 -53.49
C THR A 55 12.08 1.14 -52.03
N ARG A 56 11.17 0.74 -51.15
CA ARG A 56 11.49 -0.13 -50.02
C ARG A 56 10.76 -1.45 -50.24
N THR A 57 11.53 -2.47 -50.60
CA THR A 57 11.14 -3.87 -50.47
C THR A 57 10.82 -4.13 -49.00
N VAL A 58 9.54 -3.98 -48.64
CA VAL A 58 9.01 -4.60 -47.44
C VAL A 58 8.66 -6.01 -47.88
N GLU A 59 9.46 -6.99 -47.45
CA GLU A 59 9.01 -8.38 -47.47
C GLU A 59 7.73 -8.46 -46.64
N ARG A 60 6.60 -8.40 -47.34
CA ARG A 60 5.27 -8.59 -46.76
C ARG A 60 5.15 -10.07 -46.48
N GLY A 61 5.64 -10.50 -45.32
CA GLY A 61 5.34 -11.81 -44.77
C GLY A 61 3.83 -12.05 -44.87
N LYS A 62 3.44 -13.21 -45.39
CA LYS A 62 2.04 -13.63 -45.54
C LYS A 62 1.41 -13.84 -44.15
N GLN A 63 1.12 -12.76 -43.44
CA GLN A 63 0.19 -12.82 -42.30
C GLN A 63 -1.22 -12.83 -42.87
N SER A 64 -2.01 -13.81 -42.47
CA SER A 64 -3.38 -13.93 -42.95
C SER A 64 -4.20 -12.72 -42.50
N LEU A 65 -5.28 -12.43 -43.22
CA LEU A 65 -6.21 -11.38 -42.79
C LEU A 65 -6.76 -11.68 -41.39
N GLU A 66 -6.92 -12.96 -41.06
CA GLU A 66 -7.34 -13.43 -39.74
C GLU A 66 -6.30 -13.09 -38.66
N ASP A 67 -5.00 -13.28 -38.91
CA ASP A 67 -3.93 -12.90 -37.97
C ASP A 67 -3.88 -11.39 -37.74
N ARG A 68 -4.15 -10.61 -38.80
CA ARG A 68 -4.21 -9.14 -38.71
C ARG A 68 -5.45 -8.67 -37.94
N ILE A 69 -6.59 -9.32 -38.13
CA ILE A 69 -7.80 -9.03 -37.36
C ILE A 69 -7.59 -9.44 -35.90
N ALA A 70 -7.01 -10.61 -35.64
CA ALA A 70 -6.73 -11.11 -34.30
C ALA A 70 -5.79 -10.18 -33.52
N SER A 71 -4.73 -9.65 -34.15
CA SER A 71 -3.80 -8.70 -33.53
C SER A 71 -4.37 -7.29 -33.31
N ILE A 72 -5.39 -6.89 -34.06
CA ILE A 72 -6.11 -5.61 -33.85
C ILE A 72 -7.17 -5.76 -32.75
N LEU A 73 -7.91 -6.88 -32.74
CA LEU A 73 -8.94 -7.15 -31.73
C LEU A 73 -8.32 -7.54 -30.38
N HIS A 74 -7.16 -8.18 -30.41
CA HIS A 74 -6.38 -8.59 -29.25
C HIS A 74 -4.94 -8.09 -29.46
N PRO A 75 -4.68 -6.79 -29.24
CA PRO A 75 -3.31 -6.31 -29.23
C PRO A 75 -2.52 -7.17 -28.24
N PRO A 76 -1.28 -7.58 -28.57
CA PRO A 76 -0.42 -8.21 -27.59
C PRO A 76 -0.31 -7.24 -26.43
N VAL A 77 -1.00 -7.56 -25.33
CA VAL A 77 -0.70 -6.96 -24.06
C VAL A 77 0.65 -7.54 -23.72
N GLU A 78 1.72 -6.86 -24.13
CA GLU A 78 2.99 -7.00 -23.45
C GLU A 78 2.66 -6.81 -21.98
N LYS A 79 2.69 -7.91 -21.21
CA LYS A 79 2.78 -7.83 -19.76
C LYS A 79 4.08 -7.08 -19.51
N GLN A 80 4.01 -5.77 -19.42
CA GLN A 80 5.09 -4.98 -18.86
C GLN A 80 5.23 -5.49 -17.43
N GLU A 81 6.22 -6.36 -17.21
CA GLU A 81 6.70 -6.69 -15.89
C GLU A 81 7.37 -5.42 -15.33
N THR A 82 6.54 -4.47 -14.88
CA THR A 82 6.97 -3.34 -14.04
C THR A 82 7.27 -3.83 -12.61
N GLY A 83 7.78 -5.05 -12.48
CA GLY A 83 8.01 -5.72 -11.22
C GLY A 83 9.22 -5.12 -10.54
N VAL A 84 9.04 -4.60 -9.34
CA VAL A 84 10.15 -4.34 -8.41
C VAL A 84 10.98 -5.63 -8.34
N ARG A 85 12.29 -5.57 -8.61
CA ARG A 85 13.15 -6.75 -8.48
C ARG A 85 13.31 -7.07 -6.99
N VAL A 86 12.50 -8.00 -6.47
CA VAL A 86 12.49 -8.39 -5.06
C VAL A 86 13.53 -9.49 -4.82
N PRO A 87 14.41 -9.36 -3.79
CA PRO A 87 15.32 -10.43 -3.39
C PRO A 87 14.59 -11.72 -3.02
N GLN A 88 15.20 -12.86 -3.33
CA GLN A 88 14.68 -14.16 -2.88
C GLN A 88 15.05 -14.40 -1.41
N THR A 89 14.06 -14.76 -0.58
CA THR A 89 14.30 -15.13 0.81
C THR A 89 14.77 -16.58 0.85
N MET A 90 15.89 -16.84 1.54
CA MET A 90 16.60 -18.12 1.43
C MET A 90 16.33 -19.09 2.57
N SER A 91 15.92 -18.61 3.74
CA SER A 91 15.71 -19.47 4.91
C SER A 91 14.71 -18.89 5.91
N ALA A 92 14.25 -19.74 6.82
CA ALA A 92 13.38 -19.35 7.94
C ALA A 92 14.04 -18.40 8.96
N TYR A 93 15.35 -18.18 8.86
CA TYR A 93 16.12 -17.27 9.71
C TYR A 93 16.46 -15.95 9.02
N ASP A 94 16.13 -15.81 7.74
CA ASP A 94 16.21 -14.53 7.03
C ASP A 94 15.14 -13.59 7.61
N ASP A 95 15.60 -12.50 8.21
CA ASP A 95 14.77 -11.52 8.90
C ASP A 95 14.59 -10.21 8.12
N ALA A 96 14.89 -10.19 6.81
CA ALA A 96 14.64 -9.02 5.97
C ALA A 96 13.15 -8.66 5.86
N ILE A 97 12.82 -7.36 5.81
CA ILE A 97 11.45 -6.87 5.56
C ILE A 97 11.09 -7.01 4.08
N ILE A 98 12.02 -6.67 3.19
CA ILE A 98 11.87 -6.79 1.74
C ILE A 98 12.33 -8.19 1.32
N GLY A 99 11.49 -8.89 0.55
CA GLY A 99 11.78 -10.26 0.14
C GLY A 99 10.55 -10.99 -0.38
N THR A 100 10.78 -12.17 -0.93
CA THR A 100 9.71 -13.09 -1.33
C THR A 100 9.21 -13.89 -0.12
N PRO A 101 7.93 -14.30 -0.08
CA PRO A 101 7.44 -15.13 1.02
C PRO A 101 8.07 -16.53 1.00
N LEU A 102 8.23 -17.10 2.19
CA LEU A 102 8.61 -18.49 2.40
C LEU A 102 7.41 -19.35 2.79
N ALA A 103 6.50 -18.82 3.60
CA ALA A 103 5.26 -19.52 3.92
C ALA A 103 4.34 -19.53 2.70
N SER A 104 3.48 -20.56 2.59
CA SER A 104 2.36 -20.54 1.65
C SER A 104 1.13 -19.89 2.27
N GLN A 105 0.19 -19.44 1.43
CA GLN A 105 -1.11 -18.94 1.91
C GLN A 105 -1.85 -20.00 2.75
N GLU A 106 -1.75 -21.27 2.37
CA GLU A 106 -2.36 -22.38 3.11
C GLU A 106 -1.77 -22.50 4.52
N GLN A 107 -0.45 -22.37 4.66
CA GLN A 107 0.22 -22.37 5.97
C GLN A 107 -0.21 -21.20 6.84
N CYS A 108 -0.35 -20.00 6.25
CA CYS A 108 -0.90 -18.84 6.95
C CYS A 108 -2.31 -19.12 7.50
N VAL A 109 -3.20 -19.65 6.66
CA VAL A 109 -4.59 -19.97 7.05
C VAL A 109 -4.61 -21.06 8.12
N LYS A 110 -3.86 -22.15 7.94
CA LYS A 110 -3.78 -23.25 8.92
C LYS A 110 -3.25 -22.76 10.27
N TYR A 111 -2.22 -21.91 10.27
CA TYR A 111 -1.67 -21.38 11.52
C TYR A 111 -2.70 -20.55 12.27
N LEU A 112 -3.33 -19.60 11.57
CA LEU A 112 -4.40 -18.79 12.15
C LEU A 112 -5.50 -19.68 12.76
N LEU A 113 -6.07 -20.60 11.99
CA LEU A 113 -7.19 -21.42 12.43
C LEU A 113 -6.82 -22.46 13.49
N SER A 114 -5.55 -22.89 13.55
CA SER A 114 -5.07 -23.78 14.62
C SER A 114 -5.06 -23.11 16.00
N VAL A 115 -4.94 -21.77 16.03
CA VAL A 115 -4.90 -20.99 17.27
C VAL A 115 -6.24 -20.33 17.53
N ASN A 116 -6.87 -19.73 16.52
CA ASN A 116 -8.19 -19.13 16.59
C ASN A 116 -9.13 -19.69 15.50
N PRO A 117 -9.99 -20.67 15.84
CA PRO A 117 -10.94 -21.25 14.88
C PRO A 117 -12.03 -20.28 14.40
N GLN A 118 -12.27 -19.18 15.11
CA GLN A 118 -13.31 -18.18 14.80
C GLN A 118 -12.73 -16.76 14.94
N PRO A 119 -11.88 -16.32 13.99
CA PRO A 119 -11.31 -14.98 14.01
C PRO A 119 -12.34 -13.89 13.72
N ASP A 120 -12.28 -12.78 14.45
CA ASP A 120 -13.17 -11.63 14.28
C ASP A 120 -12.69 -10.75 13.11
N ILE A 121 -12.86 -11.24 11.88
CA ILE A 121 -12.45 -10.56 10.65
C ILE A 121 -13.64 -10.34 9.71
N SER A 122 -13.60 -9.27 8.92
CA SER A 122 -14.68 -8.87 8.01
C SER A 122 -14.79 -9.70 6.72
N VAL A 123 -13.83 -10.58 6.48
CA VAL A 123 -13.71 -11.48 5.31
C VAL A 123 -13.26 -12.86 5.76
N SER A 124 -13.26 -13.87 4.88
CA SER A 124 -12.74 -15.18 5.26
C SER A 124 -11.22 -15.14 5.57
N PRO A 125 -10.70 -16.06 6.41
CA PRO A 125 -9.25 -16.21 6.65
C PRO A 125 -8.43 -16.32 5.37
N LYS A 126 -8.97 -17.05 4.38
CA LYS A 126 -8.34 -17.24 3.06
C LYS A 126 -8.26 -15.92 2.29
N GLU A 127 -9.34 -15.15 2.25
CA GLU A 127 -9.36 -13.85 1.56
C GLU A 127 -8.40 -12.86 2.21
N LEU A 128 -8.38 -12.78 3.55
CA LEU A 128 -7.46 -11.89 4.25
C LEU A 128 -5.99 -12.21 3.92
N VAL A 129 -5.62 -13.49 3.94
CA VAL A 129 -4.27 -13.95 3.56
C VAL A 129 -3.98 -13.62 2.08
N SER A 130 -4.96 -13.79 1.17
CA SER A 130 -4.78 -13.41 -0.24
C SER A 130 -4.42 -11.93 -0.38
N TYR A 131 -5.11 -11.04 0.35
CA TYR A 131 -4.78 -9.61 0.33
C TYR A 131 -3.36 -9.32 0.81
N TYR A 132 -2.85 -10.02 1.83
CA TYR A 132 -1.45 -9.87 2.23
C TYR A 132 -0.50 -10.22 1.09
N TYR A 133 -0.74 -11.34 0.42
CA TYR A 133 0.13 -11.77 -0.69
C TYR A 133 0.06 -10.83 -1.87
N GLU A 134 -1.13 -10.32 -2.21
CA GLU A 134 -1.32 -9.35 -3.29
C GLU A 134 -0.64 -8.02 -3.01
N GLU A 135 -0.89 -7.42 -1.84
CA GLU A 135 -0.34 -6.11 -1.48
C GLU A 135 1.17 -6.21 -1.17
N GLY A 136 1.60 -7.25 -0.46
CA GLY A 136 3.01 -7.48 -0.16
C GLY A 136 3.85 -7.74 -1.42
N ALA A 137 3.39 -8.60 -2.33
CA ALA A 137 4.07 -8.84 -3.60
C ALA A 137 4.17 -7.58 -4.46
N ARG A 138 3.13 -6.74 -4.46
CA ARG A 138 3.13 -5.46 -5.20
C ARG A 138 4.22 -4.52 -4.73
N GLU A 139 4.53 -4.51 -3.43
CA GLU A 139 5.52 -3.61 -2.85
C GLU A 139 6.89 -4.24 -2.58
N GLY A 140 7.00 -5.56 -2.75
CA GLY A 140 8.18 -6.35 -2.42
C GLY A 140 8.39 -6.55 -0.91
N ILE A 141 7.33 -6.36 -0.11
CA ILE A 141 7.33 -6.60 1.33
C ILE A 141 6.90 -8.05 1.56
N ARG A 142 7.62 -8.75 2.45
CA ARG A 142 7.32 -10.15 2.79
C ARG A 142 5.90 -10.32 3.37
N PRO A 143 4.95 -10.90 2.62
CA PRO A 143 3.55 -10.93 3.03
C PRO A 143 3.29 -11.95 4.15
N ASP A 144 4.06 -13.03 4.17
CA ASP A 144 4.03 -14.07 5.21
C ASP A 144 4.41 -13.50 6.59
N VAL A 145 5.46 -12.69 6.65
CA VAL A 145 5.90 -12.09 7.92
C VAL A 145 5.03 -10.88 8.31
N ALA A 146 4.53 -10.10 7.33
CA ALA A 146 3.53 -9.06 7.59
C ALA A 146 2.22 -9.66 8.15
N PHE A 147 1.80 -10.82 7.67
CA PHE A 147 0.68 -11.56 8.26
C PHE A 147 1.01 -12.06 9.67
N ALA A 148 2.21 -12.58 9.92
CA ALA A 148 2.65 -12.95 11.27
C ALA A 148 2.63 -11.75 12.24
N GLN A 149 3.03 -10.56 11.78
CA GLN A 149 2.89 -9.32 12.52
C GLN A 149 1.41 -9.03 12.82
N ALA A 150 0.51 -9.17 11.86
CA ALA A 150 -0.92 -8.95 12.07
C ALA A 150 -1.52 -9.89 13.13
N LEU A 151 -1.11 -11.17 13.12
CA LEU A 151 -1.47 -12.13 14.15
C LEU A 151 -1.00 -11.67 15.54
N LYS A 152 0.22 -11.14 15.65
CA LYS A 152 0.74 -10.60 16.91
C LYS A 152 -0.07 -9.39 17.39
N GLU A 153 -0.26 -8.41 16.51
CA GLU A 153 -0.90 -7.12 16.82
C GLU A 153 -2.36 -7.28 17.25
N THR A 154 -3.05 -8.25 16.66
CA THR A 154 -4.48 -8.48 16.90
C THR A 154 -4.76 -9.62 17.89
N GLY A 155 -3.73 -10.28 18.43
CA GLY A 155 -3.91 -11.46 19.27
C GLY A 155 -4.61 -12.61 18.52
N PHE A 156 -4.22 -12.85 17.26
CA PHE A 156 -4.87 -13.76 16.31
C PHE A 156 -6.31 -13.35 16.00
N PHE A 157 -6.54 -12.05 15.75
CA PHE A 157 -7.85 -11.47 15.47
C PHE A 157 -8.90 -11.74 16.57
N ARG A 158 -8.44 -11.77 17.84
CA ARG A 158 -9.31 -11.71 19.02
C ARG A 158 -9.44 -10.29 19.57
N TYR A 159 -8.47 -9.45 19.21
CA TYR A 159 -8.32 -8.10 19.74
C TYR A 159 -8.21 -8.12 21.28
N GLY A 160 -8.32 -6.95 21.91
CA GLY A 160 -8.11 -6.80 23.36
C GLY A 160 -7.42 -5.49 23.75
N GLY A 161 -6.96 -4.72 22.76
CA GLY A 161 -6.51 -3.34 22.91
C GLY A 161 -7.56 -2.33 22.43
N THR A 162 -7.09 -1.16 22.01
CA THR A 162 -7.94 -0.07 21.49
C THR A 162 -8.42 -0.29 20.07
N VAL A 163 -7.88 -1.30 19.39
CA VAL A 163 -8.32 -1.69 18.05
C VAL A 163 -9.45 -2.72 18.14
N THR A 164 -10.51 -2.51 17.38
CA THR A 164 -11.69 -3.37 17.28
C THR A 164 -11.85 -3.98 15.87
N PRO A 165 -12.56 -5.11 15.74
CA PRO A 165 -12.73 -5.80 14.44
C PRO A 165 -13.22 -4.93 13.29
N ASP A 166 -14.15 -4.01 13.55
CA ASP A 166 -14.78 -3.12 12.57
C ASP A 166 -13.81 -2.10 11.94
N GLN A 167 -12.63 -1.92 12.53
CA GLN A 167 -11.64 -0.97 12.02
C GLN A 167 -10.85 -1.50 10.82
N ASN A 168 -10.82 -2.81 10.59
CA ASN A 168 -9.90 -3.45 9.64
C ASN A 168 -8.43 -3.00 9.84
N ASN A 169 -8.04 -2.70 11.08
CA ASN A 169 -6.70 -2.21 11.41
C ASN A 169 -5.85 -3.34 11.98
N TYR A 170 -5.07 -4.00 11.14
CA TYR A 170 -4.38 -5.23 11.53
C TYR A 170 -3.00 -4.99 12.16
N CYS A 171 -2.57 -3.74 12.30
CA CYS A 171 -1.22 -3.43 12.77
C CYS A 171 -1.12 -2.25 13.75
N GLY A 172 -2.24 -1.86 14.36
CA GLY A 172 -2.26 -0.88 15.44
C GLY A 172 -2.08 0.57 15.02
N LEU A 173 -2.30 0.90 13.73
CA LEU A 173 -2.08 2.26 13.22
C LEU A 173 -2.96 3.29 13.93
N GLY A 174 -2.36 4.40 14.33
CA GLY A 174 -3.08 5.53 14.95
C GLY A 174 -3.41 5.35 16.43
N THR A 175 -3.01 4.24 17.06
CA THR A 175 -3.13 4.08 18.51
C THR A 175 -2.02 4.88 19.20
N THR A 176 -2.36 5.97 19.87
CA THR A 176 -1.37 6.83 20.58
C THR A 176 -1.48 6.76 22.10
N SER A 177 -2.57 6.20 22.61
CA SER A 177 -2.79 5.86 24.03
C SER A 177 -3.86 4.77 24.14
N SER A 178 -4.13 4.31 25.36
CA SER A 178 -5.23 3.38 25.68
C SER A 178 -6.64 3.93 25.40
N ASP A 179 -6.77 5.23 25.14
CA ASP A 179 -8.07 5.90 24.98
C ASP A 179 -8.30 6.39 23.55
N VAL A 180 -7.26 6.43 22.72
CA VAL A 180 -7.34 6.87 21.33
C VAL A 180 -7.60 5.67 20.42
N LYS A 181 -8.78 5.65 19.81
CA LYS A 181 -9.12 4.66 18.79
C LYS A 181 -8.14 4.74 17.62
N GLY A 182 -7.73 3.57 17.13
CA GLY A 182 -6.90 3.46 15.93
C GLY A 182 -7.58 3.96 14.65
N ALA A 183 -6.83 3.95 13.56
CA ALA A 183 -7.33 4.24 12.22
C ALA A 183 -8.42 3.24 11.80
N TYR A 184 -9.36 3.71 10.98
CA TYR A 184 -10.42 2.90 10.36
C TYR A 184 -10.17 2.77 8.86
N PHE A 185 -10.33 1.56 8.33
CA PHE A 185 -10.20 1.27 6.91
C PHE A 185 -11.51 0.68 6.36
N SER A 186 -11.91 1.14 5.18
CA SER A 186 -13.20 0.82 4.57
C SER A 186 -13.37 -0.66 4.19
N SER A 187 -12.27 -1.40 4.05
CA SER A 187 -12.28 -2.85 3.81
C SER A 187 -11.03 -3.52 4.38
N ALA A 188 -11.08 -4.85 4.51
CA ALA A 188 -9.93 -5.66 4.88
C ALA A 188 -8.72 -5.41 3.97
N GLN A 189 -8.93 -5.35 2.65
CA GLN A 189 -7.86 -5.06 1.69
C GLN A 189 -7.19 -3.70 1.97
N MET A 190 -7.97 -2.67 2.29
CA MET A 190 -7.41 -1.34 2.60
C MET A 190 -6.62 -1.34 3.91
N GLY A 191 -7.06 -2.12 4.90
CA GLY A 191 -6.33 -2.35 6.15
C GLY A 191 -4.98 -3.03 5.93
N VAL A 192 -4.97 -4.10 5.11
CA VAL A 192 -3.74 -4.79 4.71
C VAL A 192 -2.81 -3.85 3.94
N ARG A 193 -3.35 -3.10 2.96
CA ARG A 193 -2.57 -2.11 2.20
C ARG A 193 -1.92 -1.08 3.11
N ALA A 194 -2.65 -0.56 4.09
CA ALA A 194 -2.10 0.40 5.05
C ALA A 194 -0.93 -0.19 5.85
N GLN A 195 -1.04 -1.45 6.32
CA GLN A 195 0.08 -2.12 6.98
C GLN A 195 1.30 -2.27 6.07
N ILE A 196 1.09 -2.77 4.85
CA ILE A 196 2.18 -2.96 3.87
C ILE A 196 2.84 -1.62 3.52
N GLN A 197 2.05 -0.56 3.34
CA GLN A 197 2.57 0.79 3.14
C GLN A 197 3.36 1.26 4.35
N HIS A 198 2.93 0.98 5.58
CA HIS A 198 3.68 1.36 6.77
C HIS A 198 5.04 0.63 6.85
N LEU A 199 5.08 -0.66 6.50
CA LEU A 199 6.33 -1.42 6.40
C LEU A 199 7.24 -0.87 5.28
N LEU A 200 6.67 -0.53 4.12
CA LEU A 200 7.40 0.12 3.04
C LEU A 200 7.97 1.48 3.48
N ALA A 201 7.20 2.23 4.27
CA ALA A 201 7.64 3.46 4.91
C ALA A 201 8.71 3.26 5.98
N TYR A 202 9.15 2.05 6.31
CA TYR A 202 10.38 1.83 7.06
C TYR A 202 11.49 1.30 6.16
N ALA A 203 11.16 0.41 5.23
CA ALA A 203 12.13 -0.36 4.48
C ALA A 203 12.59 0.28 3.16
N SER A 204 11.89 1.30 2.64
CA SER A 204 12.23 1.90 1.35
C SER A 204 11.95 3.40 1.28
N THR A 205 12.67 4.09 0.41
CA THR A 205 12.40 5.48 0.01
C THR A 205 11.51 5.58 -1.24
N ARG A 206 11.21 4.44 -1.89
CA ARG A 206 10.30 4.37 -3.03
C ARG A 206 8.89 4.78 -2.61
N LYS A 207 8.16 5.45 -3.51
CA LYS A 207 6.72 5.70 -3.33
C LYS A 207 5.93 4.39 -3.48
N PRO A 208 4.84 4.18 -2.73
CA PRO A 208 3.99 3.02 -2.95
C PRO A 208 3.44 3.02 -4.37
N SER A 209 3.19 1.84 -4.90
CA SER A 209 2.63 1.64 -6.24
C SER A 209 1.16 2.06 -6.30
N GLU A 210 0.46 1.99 -5.17
CA GLU A 210 -0.93 2.43 -4.99
C GLU A 210 -1.03 3.77 -4.24
N PRO A 211 -2.20 4.44 -4.31
CA PRO A 211 -2.48 5.58 -3.43
C PRO A 211 -2.24 5.26 -1.96
N VAL A 212 -1.59 6.18 -1.26
CA VAL A 212 -1.29 6.07 0.17
C VAL A 212 -2.59 6.12 0.96
N VAL A 213 -2.82 5.09 1.78
CA VAL A 213 -3.95 4.97 2.71
C VAL A 213 -3.51 4.85 4.16
N ASP A 214 -2.23 4.53 4.40
CA ASP A 214 -1.64 4.66 5.74
C ASP A 214 -1.59 6.14 6.16
N PRO A 215 -2.35 6.56 7.19
CA PRO A 215 -2.39 7.95 7.63
C PRO A 215 -1.05 8.42 8.23
N ARG A 216 -0.14 7.51 8.57
CA ARG A 216 1.17 7.81 9.16
C ARG A 216 2.31 7.72 8.15
N TYR A 217 2.07 7.31 6.91
CA TYR A 217 3.12 7.09 5.91
C TYR A 217 4.03 8.31 5.75
N GLY A 218 3.42 9.48 5.52
CA GLY A 218 4.15 10.73 5.33
C GLY A 218 4.95 11.15 6.56
N LEU A 219 4.44 10.88 7.77
CA LEU A 219 5.14 11.18 9.02
C LEU A 219 6.38 10.29 9.17
N VAL A 220 6.26 8.98 8.94
CA VAL A 220 7.40 8.06 9.02
C VAL A 220 8.46 8.42 7.97
N ARG A 221 8.06 8.68 6.72
CA ARG A 221 9.00 9.09 5.67
C ARG A 221 9.68 10.41 5.94
N SER A 222 8.96 11.39 6.46
CA SER A 222 9.58 12.67 6.85
C SER A 222 10.57 12.50 8.00
N SER A 223 10.28 11.63 8.98
CA SER A 223 11.14 11.41 10.14
C SER A 223 12.44 10.67 9.83
N TYR A 224 12.43 9.76 8.84
CA TYR A 224 13.60 8.94 8.49
C TYR A 224 14.38 9.51 7.30
N GLY A 225 13.74 10.31 6.45
CA GLY A 225 14.36 10.87 5.24
C GLY A 225 14.90 9.76 4.34
N ALA A 226 16.22 9.74 4.14
CA ALA A 226 16.92 8.75 3.34
C ALA A 226 17.20 7.42 4.08
N GLN A 227 16.95 7.34 5.39
CA GLN A 227 17.23 6.14 6.19
C GLN A 227 16.14 5.07 5.98
N THR A 228 16.58 3.81 5.94
CA THR A 228 15.71 2.63 5.83
C THR A 228 16.12 1.57 6.84
N LEU A 229 15.15 0.75 7.22
CA LEU A 229 15.35 -0.44 8.05
C LEU A 229 15.42 -1.67 7.14
N ASN A 230 16.28 -2.62 7.47
CA ASN A 230 16.47 -3.80 6.64
C ASN A 230 15.71 -5.00 7.19
N SER A 231 15.68 -5.15 8.51
CA SER A 231 15.15 -6.34 9.17
C SER A 231 13.94 -6.10 10.05
N TRP A 232 13.20 -7.17 10.34
CA TRP A 232 12.09 -7.14 11.30
C TRP A 232 12.55 -6.80 12.72
N THR A 233 13.79 -7.15 13.08
CA THR A 233 14.38 -6.80 14.38
C THR A 233 14.72 -5.31 14.50
N ASP A 234 14.98 -4.63 13.38
CA ASP A 234 15.16 -3.17 13.36
C ASP A 234 13.89 -2.42 13.80
N LEU A 235 12.70 -3.03 13.72
CA LEU A 235 11.43 -2.43 14.16
C LEU A 235 11.29 -2.34 15.69
N ASN A 236 12.18 -2.97 16.45
CA ASN A 236 12.19 -2.94 17.90
C ASN A 236 12.29 -1.50 18.43
N GLY A 237 11.37 -1.12 19.31
CA GLY A 237 11.29 0.23 19.87
C GLY A 237 10.88 1.32 18.85
N ARG A 238 10.56 0.95 17.61
CA ARG A 238 10.17 1.88 16.52
C ARG A 238 8.73 1.70 16.12
N TRP A 239 8.30 0.45 15.95
CA TRP A 239 6.91 0.10 15.69
C TRP A 239 6.10 0.07 16.99
N ALA A 240 6.65 -0.59 18.01
CA ALA A 240 6.06 -0.70 19.34
C ALA A 240 7.07 -0.25 20.40
N VAL A 241 6.60 0.46 21.43
CA VAL A 241 7.43 0.96 22.54
C VAL A 241 6.97 0.30 23.85
N PRO A 242 7.87 -0.25 24.69
CA PRO A 242 9.34 -0.25 24.54
C PRO A 242 9.87 -1.28 23.51
N GLY A 243 9.08 -2.31 23.17
CA GLY A 243 9.30 -3.17 21.99
C GLY A 243 10.63 -3.92 21.87
N TYR A 244 11.32 -4.22 22.98
CA TYR A 244 12.68 -4.79 22.95
C TYR A 244 12.84 -6.12 22.18
N SER A 245 11.80 -6.96 22.17
CA SER A 245 11.79 -8.28 21.51
C SER A 245 10.73 -8.37 20.40
N TYR A 246 10.30 -7.22 19.87
CA TYR A 246 9.17 -7.12 18.96
C TYR A 246 9.36 -7.96 17.69
N GLY A 247 10.38 -7.65 16.90
CA GLY A 247 10.74 -8.37 15.68
C GLY A 247 11.07 -9.83 15.95
N GLN A 248 11.74 -10.15 17.07
CA GLN A 248 12.02 -11.55 17.44
C GLN A 248 10.74 -12.36 17.61
N SER A 249 9.72 -11.78 18.25
CA SER A 249 8.43 -12.45 18.44
C SER A 249 7.68 -12.66 17.13
N ILE A 250 7.71 -11.69 16.21
CA ILE A 250 7.12 -11.83 14.86
C ILE A 250 7.82 -12.95 14.10
N MET A 251 9.15 -12.95 14.09
CA MET A 251 9.94 -13.99 13.44
C MET A 251 9.72 -15.37 14.06
N SER A 252 9.44 -15.45 15.37
CA SER A 252 9.04 -16.70 16.02
C SER A 252 7.70 -17.22 15.50
N MET A 253 6.69 -16.36 15.42
CA MET A 253 5.37 -16.71 14.88
C MET A 253 5.45 -17.10 13.40
N PHE A 254 6.28 -16.41 12.61
CA PHE A 254 6.56 -16.80 11.23
C PHE A 254 7.16 -18.22 11.14
N ARG A 255 8.15 -18.56 11.98
CA ARG A 255 8.73 -19.91 11.98
C ARG A 255 7.73 -20.98 12.42
N GLU A 256 6.85 -20.69 13.37
CA GLU A 256 5.77 -21.59 13.74
C GLU A 256 4.77 -21.80 12.58
N MET A 257 4.49 -20.74 11.82
CA MET A 257 3.64 -20.80 10.64
C MET A 257 4.19 -21.74 9.57
N LEU A 258 5.51 -21.77 9.35
CA LEU A 258 6.17 -22.69 8.41
C LEU A 258 6.01 -24.18 8.77
N SER A 259 5.66 -24.49 10.03
CA SER A 259 5.49 -25.86 10.51
C SER A 259 4.06 -26.41 10.36
N LYS A 260 3.15 -25.63 9.76
CA LYS A 260 1.74 -26.00 9.57
C LYS A 260 1.46 -26.71 8.25
#